data_AF-A0A349PK23-F1
#
_entry.id   AF-A0A349PK23-F1
#
_cell.length_a   1.000
_cell.length_b   1.000
_cell.length_c   1.000
_cell.angle_alpha   90.00
_cell.angle_beta   90.00
_cell.angle_gamma   90.00
#
_symmetry.space_group_name_H-M   'P 1'
#
loop_
_entity.id
_entity.type
_entity.pdbx_description
1 polymer ?
#
loop_
_entity_poly.entity_id
_entity_poly.type
_entity_poly.pdbx_seq_one_letter_code
_entity_poly.pdbx_strand_id
1 'polypeptide(L)'
;YQNAGANMVQQIAYSLAHVNEYFNRITNINQPIVFEISVGTNYFFEIAKLRALRILFNLIAKEYNHKFDCHLLVSPSKRNKTIYDYNVNMLRTTTECMSAILGGADAIANLPYDALYHKDNEFGDRIARNQLLILKHESHFDKVNNPADGSYYIESLTNQLAEKALVLFKDIEANGGFLKQLNEGIIKRKIQESADKEQELFDSGKEILLGTNKYPNKKELMKDNLELFPFVKIKPRKTLISPIIEKRLAEKMEQERLKNEN
;
A
#
# COMPACT_ATOMS: atom_id res chain seq x y z
N TYR A 1 2.15 6.03 0.70
CA TYR A 1 1.67 6.17 2.10
C TYR A 1 1.63 4.87 2.88
N GLN A 2 1.01 3.80 2.36
CA GLN A 2 0.92 2.51 3.07
C GLN A 2 2.27 1.96 3.54
N ASN A 3 3.29 2.00 2.68
CA ASN A 3 4.64 1.52 3.02
C ASN A 3 5.29 2.26 4.20
N ALA A 4 4.80 3.44 4.56
CA ALA A 4 5.25 4.22 5.71
C ALA A 4 4.36 4.02 6.96
N GLY A 5 3.31 3.20 6.89
CA GLY A 5 2.42 2.88 8.02
C GLY A 5 1.15 3.73 8.12
N ALA A 6 0.77 4.44 7.05
CA ALA A 6 -0.51 5.12 6.98
C ALA A 6 -1.66 4.09 6.96
N ASN A 7 -2.67 4.29 7.80
CA ASN A 7 -3.88 3.47 7.74
C ASN A 7 -4.70 3.76 6.47
N MET A 8 -5.69 2.93 6.16
CA MET A 8 -6.43 3.03 4.89
C MET A 8 -7.19 4.35 4.71
N VAL A 9 -7.75 4.89 5.79
CA VAL A 9 -8.44 6.19 5.78
C VAL A 9 -7.44 7.30 5.41
N GLN A 10 -6.26 7.30 6.01
CA GLN A 10 -5.17 8.23 5.69
C GLN A 10 -4.71 8.08 4.24
N GLN A 11 -4.52 6.84 3.75
CA GLN A 11 -4.11 6.59 2.37
C GLN A 11 -5.09 7.22 1.37
N ILE A 12 -6.40 7.02 1.56
CA ILE A 12 -7.43 7.60 0.68
C ILE A 12 -7.42 9.13 0.81
N ALA A 13 -7.58 9.66 2.02
CA ALA A 13 -7.71 11.10 2.26
C ALA A 13 -6.49 11.89 1.76
N TYR A 14 -5.27 11.42 2.02
CA TYR A 14 -4.06 12.10 1.56
C TYR A 14 -3.91 12.04 0.04
N SER A 15 -4.29 10.92 -0.60
CA SER A 15 -4.27 10.82 -2.06
C SER A 15 -5.25 11.80 -2.72
N LEU A 16 -6.45 11.95 -2.14
CA LEU A 16 -7.43 12.92 -2.61
C LEU A 16 -6.99 14.36 -2.36
N ALA A 17 -6.35 14.63 -1.22
CA ALA A 17 -5.81 15.95 -0.90
C ALA A 17 -4.70 16.37 -1.89
N HIS A 18 -3.86 15.44 -2.34
CA HIS A 18 -2.94 15.68 -3.46
C HIS A 18 -3.66 16.08 -4.75
N VAL A 19 -4.71 15.34 -5.13
CA VAL A 19 -5.49 15.64 -6.33
C VAL A 19 -6.17 17.01 -6.23
N ASN A 20 -6.69 17.35 -5.05
CA ASN A 20 -7.28 18.65 -4.82
C ASN A 20 -6.25 19.79 -4.99
N GLU A 21 -5.02 19.61 -4.51
CA GLU A 21 -3.93 20.57 -4.78
C GLU A 21 -3.62 20.68 -6.28
N TYR A 22 -3.64 19.56 -7.02
CA TYR A 22 -3.42 19.58 -8.47
C TYR A 22 -4.53 20.34 -9.19
N PHE A 23 -5.80 20.09 -8.87
CA PHE A 23 -6.91 20.82 -9.48
C PHE A 23 -6.88 22.32 -9.17
N ASN A 24 -6.44 22.72 -7.97
CA ASN A 24 -6.34 24.14 -7.60
C ASN A 24 -5.14 24.86 -8.24
N ARG A 25 -4.05 24.15 -8.52
CA ARG A 25 -2.78 24.77 -8.95
C ARG A 25 -2.50 24.64 -10.44
N ILE A 26 -3.03 23.61 -11.08
CA ILE A 26 -2.82 23.34 -12.50
C ILE A 26 -4.12 23.66 -13.22
N THR A 27 -4.11 24.74 -13.99
CA THR A 27 -5.23 25.11 -14.84
C THR A 27 -5.44 24.06 -15.93
N ASN A 28 -6.68 23.58 -16.09
CA ASN A 28 -7.12 22.68 -17.16
C ASN A 28 -6.34 21.35 -17.25
N ILE A 29 -6.50 20.48 -16.25
CA ILE A 29 -6.06 19.08 -16.34
C ILE A 29 -7.00 18.32 -17.29
N ASN A 30 -6.54 18.14 -18.53
CA ASN A 30 -7.27 17.42 -19.59
C ASN A 30 -6.75 15.99 -19.80
N GLN A 31 -6.40 15.30 -18.73
CA GLN A 31 -5.90 13.93 -18.77
C GLN A 31 -6.34 13.16 -17.51
N PRO A 32 -6.44 11.82 -17.58
CA PRO A 32 -6.69 10.98 -16.41
C PRO A 32 -5.66 11.18 -15.30
N ILE A 33 -6.11 11.18 -14.04
CA ILE A 33 -5.22 11.13 -12.89
C ILE A 33 -4.87 9.67 -12.60
N VAL A 34 -3.57 9.36 -12.56
CA VAL A 34 -3.08 8.03 -12.17
C VAL A 34 -2.77 8.03 -10.67
N PHE A 35 -3.41 7.14 -9.93
CA PHE A 35 -3.06 6.84 -8.55
C PHE A 35 -2.19 5.59 -8.48
N GLU A 36 -1.00 5.72 -7.90
CA GLU A 36 -0.19 4.57 -7.50
C GLU A 36 -0.53 4.18 -6.07
N ILE A 37 -1.04 2.97 -5.88
CA ILE A 37 -1.60 2.52 -4.61
C ILE A 37 -1.00 1.17 -4.24
N SER A 38 -0.54 1.05 -3.01
CA SER A 38 -0.15 -0.25 -2.49
C SER A 38 -1.37 -1.02 -1.96
N VAL A 39 -1.31 -2.35 -1.88
CA VAL A 39 -2.31 -3.20 -1.20
C VAL A 39 -1.61 -4.20 -0.28
N GLY A 40 -2.15 -4.41 0.91
CA GLY A 40 -1.62 -5.31 1.93
C GLY A 40 -2.49 -6.55 2.16
N THR A 41 -2.30 -7.18 3.32
CA THR A 41 -2.88 -8.48 3.66
C THR A 41 -4.37 -8.45 4.00
N ASN A 42 -4.96 -7.29 4.28
CA ASN A 42 -6.37 -7.20 4.70
C ASN A 42 -7.33 -7.23 3.50
N TYR A 43 -7.55 -8.44 2.98
CA TYR A 43 -8.21 -8.73 1.71
C TYR A 43 -9.45 -7.88 1.38
N PHE A 44 -10.51 -7.96 2.20
CA PHE A 44 -11.77 -7.25 1.93
C PHE A 44 -11.65 -5.74 2.11
N PHE A 45 -10.84 -5.30 3.06
CA PHE A 45 -10.60 -3.89 3.28
C PHE A 45 -9.82 -3.26 2.12
N GLU A 46 -8.88 -3.99 1.52
CA GLU A 46 -8.16 -3.51 0.32
C GLU A 46 -9.09 -3.39 -0.89
N ILE A 47 -10.01 -4.34 -1.09
CA ILE A 47 -11.08 -4.22 -2.10
C ILE A 47 -11.90 -2.94 -1.86
N ALA A 48 -12.39 -2.77 -0.63
CA ALA A 48 -13.19 -1.61 -0.25
C ALA A 48 -12.43 -0.29 -0.37
N LYS A 49 -11.12 -0.27 -0.07
CA LYS A 49 -10.26 0.91 -0.17
C LYS A 49 -10.18 1.44 -1.60
N LEU A 50 -9.95 0.56 -2.57
CA LEU A 50 -9.85 0.94 -3.99
C LEU A 50 -11.20 1.47 -4.52
N ARG A 51 -12.31 0.81 -4.17
CA ARG A 51 -13.66 1.27 -4.50
C ARG A 51 -13.96 2.64 -3.89
N ALA A 52 -13.67 2.81 -2.60
CA ALA A 52 -13.90 4.06 -1.86
C ALA A 52 -13.10 5.23 -2.47
N LEU A 53 -11.85 4.99 -2.85
CA LEU A 53 -11.03 6.02 -3.51
C LEU A 53 -11.66 6.47 -4.84
N ARG A 54 -12.13 5.54 -5.67
CA ARG A 54 -12.75 5.89 -6.97
C ARG A 54 -14.04 6.69 -6.78
N ILE A 55 -14.88 6.30 -5.81
CA ILE A 55 -16.10 7.03 -5.44
C ILE A 55 -15.77 8.49 -5.06
N LEU A 56 -14.81 8.66 -4.15
CA LEU A 56 -14.44 9.99 -3.66
C LEU A 56 -13.69 10.83 -4.69
N PHE A 57 -12.85 10.22 -5.54
CA PHE A 57 -12.24 10.91 -6.66
C PHE A 57 -13.30 11.47 -7.59
N ASN A 58 -14.29 10.66 -7.98
CA ASN A 58 -15.38 11.10 -8.84
C ASN A 58 -16.23 12.22 -8.21
N LEU A 59 -16.39 12.21 -6.88
CA LEU A 59 -17.04 13.29 -6.15
C LEU A 59 -16.25 14.60 -6.27
N ILE A 60 -14.94 14.57 -6.02
CA ILE A 60 -14.08 15.77 -6.08
C ILE A 60 -13.91 16.26 -7.53
N ALA A 61 -13.67 15.36 -8.49
CA ALA A 61 -13.48 15.68 -9.90
C ALA A 61 -14.68 16.45 -10.49
N LYS A 62 -15.91 16.13 -10.06
CA LYS A 62 -17.13 16.84 -10.48
C LYS A 62 -17.12 18.31 -10.09
N GLU A 63 -16.63 18.66 -8.89
CA GLU A 63 -16.54 20.05 -8.43
C GLU A 63 -15.61 20.91 -9.31
N TYR A 64 -14.62 20.27 -9.94
CA TYR A 64 -13.68 20.92 -10.85
C TYR A 64 -14.06 20.76 -12.33
N ASN A 65 -15.26 20.24 -12.64
CA ASN A 65 -15.70 19.90 -14.01
C ASN A 65 -14.71 18.99 -14.77
N HIS A 66 -13.93 18.18 -14.05
CA HIS A 66 -12.98 17.25 -14.64
C HIS A 66 -13.74 16.02 -15.16
N LYS A 67 -13.55 15.72 -16.46
CA LYS A 67 -14.34 14.71 -17.18
C LYS A 67 -13.67 13.35 -17.30
N PHE A 68 -12.39 13.23 -16.93
CA PHE A 68 -11.66 11.98 -17.03
C PHE A 68 -11.78 11.19 -15.72
N ASP A 69 -11.97 9.89 -15.85
CA ASP A 69 -11.89 8.97 -14.72
C ASP A 69 -10.43 8.87 -14.22
N CYS A 70 -10.26 8.37 -13.00
CA CYS A 70 -8.94 8.02 -12.50
C CYS A 70 -8.50 6.62 -12.95
N HIS A 71 -7.19 6.43 -13.02
CA HIS A 71 -6.56 5.15 -13.26
C HIS A 71 -5.85 4.66 -11.99
N LEU A 72 -6.15 3.46 -11.54
CA LEU A 72 -5.55 2.85 -10.36
C LEU A 72 -4.45 1.87 -10.79
N LEU A 73 -3.20 2.28 -10.62
CA LEU A 73 -2.03 1.43 -10.72
C LEU A 73 -1.73 0.86 -9.33
N VAL A 74 -1.96 -0.44 -9.16
CA VAL A 74 -1.90 -1.09 -7.85
C VAL A 74 -0.69 -2.03 -7.76
N SER A 75 0.00 -2.00 -6.62
CA SER A 75 1.13 -2.90 -6.34
C SER A 75 1.04 -3.51 -4.93
N PRO A 76 1.53 -4.74 -4.72
CA PRO A 76 1.73 -5.27 -3.38
C PRO A 76 2.55 -4.34 -2.48
N SER A 77 2.11 -4.17 -1.24
CA SER A 77 2.82 -3.41 -0.20
C SER A 77 4.15 -4.06 0.11
N LYS A 78 5.21 -3.27 0.29
CA LYS A 78 6.51 -3.76 0.79
C LYS A 78 6.50 -3.94 2.31
N ARG A 79 5.56 -3.27 3.01
CA ARG A 79 5.51 -3.18 4.48
C ARG A 79 5.38 -4.54 5.18
N ASN A 80 4.69 -5.49 4.56
CA ASN A 80 4.43 -6.83 5.09
C ASN A 80 5.29 -7.91 4.39
N LYS A 81 6.34 -7.52 3.66
CA LYS A 81 7.26 -8.44 3.00
C LYS A 81 8.46 -8.71 3.89
N THR A 82 8.92 -9.95 3.87
CA THR A 82 9.92 -10.47 4.80
C THR A 82 11.13 -10.99 4.03
N ILE A 83 12.32 -10.90 4.62
CA ILE A 83 13.53 -11.51 4.04
C ILE A 83 13.70 -12.96 4.50
N TYR A 84 13.13 -13.31 5.64
CA TYR A 84 12.99 -14.69 6.10
C TYR A 84 11.68 -15.29 5.66
N ASP A 85 11.67 -16.60 5.49
CA ASP A 85 10.55 -17.37 4.96
C ASP A 85 10.00 -16.71 3.69
N TYR A 86 10.92 -16.29 2.81
CA TYR A 86 10.65 -15.39 1.69
C TYR A 86 9.65 -15.98 0.70
N ASN A 87 9.51 -17.31 0.64
CA ASN A 87 8.49 -17.97 -0.18
C ASN A 87 7.07 -17.59 0.24
N VAL A 88 6.85 -17.23 1.51
CA VAL A 88 5.56 -16.72 2.01
C VAL A 88 5.20 -15.39 1.34
N ASN A 89 6.16 -14.63 0.82
CA ASN A 89 5.86 -13.44 0.02
C ASN A 89 5.08 -13.77 -1.26
N MET A 90 5.27 -14.96 -1.86
CA MET A 90 4.42 -15.42 -2.98
C MET A 90 2.96 -15.59 -2.53
N LEU A 91 2.73 -16.14 -1.33
CA LEU A 91 1.38 -16.32 -0.79
C LEU A 91 0.70 -14.96 -0.53
N ARG A 92 1.45 -13.99 0.02
CA ARG A 92 0.97 -12.62 0.29
C ARG A 92 0.60 -11.90 -1.01
N THR A 93 1.51 -11.93 -1.99
CA THR A 93 1.31 -11.24 -3.28
C THR A 93 0.14 -11.81 -4.06
N THR A 94 -0.13 -13.12 -3.96
CA THR A 94 -1.33 -13.71 -4.58
C THR A 94 -2.61 -13.07 -4.05
N THR A 95 -2.80 -13.02 -2.72
CA THR A 95 -4.03 -12.47 -2.14
C THR A 95 -4.14 -10.96 -2.29
N GLU A 96 -3.02 -10.25 -2.28
CA GLU A 96 -2.92 -8.81 -2.56
C GLU A 96 -3.29 -8.49 -4.01
N CYS A 97 -2.79 -9.26 -4.99
CA CYS A 97 -3.17 -9.07 -6.38
C CYS A 97 -4.65 -9.41 -6.60
N MET A 98 -5.17 -10.45 -5.95
CA MET A 98 -6.59 -10.79 -5.99
C MET A 98 -7.46 -9.65 -5.45
N SER A 99 -7.12 -9.05 -4.30
CA SER A 99 -7.88 -7.91 -3.76
C SER A 99 -7.77 -6.67 -4.65
N ALA A 100 -6.62 -6.45 -5.31
CA ALA A 100 -6.47 -5.39 -6.30
C ALA A 100 -7.40 -5.57 -7.51
N ILE A 101 -7.46 -6.78 -8.09
CA ILE A 101 -8.34 -7.11 -9.21
C ILE A 101 -9.81 -6.87 -8.81
N LEU A 102 -10.23 -7.44 -7.69
CA LEU A 102 -11.62 -7.35 -7.20
C LEU A 102 -12.00 -5.94 -6.75
N GLY A 103 -11.02 -5.11 -6.38
CA GLY A 103 -11.20 -3.69 -6.06
C GLY A 103 -11.30 -2.79 -7.28
N GLY A 104 -11.18 -3.33 -8.50
CA GLY A 104 -11.26 -2.57 -9.75
C GLY A 104 -9.99 -1.79 -10.05
N ALA A 105 -8.81 -2.37 -9.78
CA ALA A 105 -7.54 -1.84 -10.26
C ALA A 105 -7.49 -1.88 -11.79
N ASP A 106 -6.99 -0.80 -12.41
CA ASP A 106 -6.88 -0.73 -13.86
C ASP A 106 -5.57 -1.37 -14.36
N ALA A 107 -4.52 -1.31 -13.56
CA ALA A 107 -3.24 -1.98 -13.81
C ALA A 107 -2.68 -2.52 -12.50
N ILE A 108 -2.03 -3.70 -12.56
CA ILE A 108 -1.39 -4.31 -11.40
C ILE A 108 0.07 -4.61 -11.71
N ALA A 109 0.96 -4.02 -10.91
CA ALA A 109 2.39 -4.31 -10.92
C ALA A 109 2.71 -5.22 -9.72
N ASN A 110 2.73 -6.54 -9.96
CA ASN A 110 3.06 -7.50 -8.92
C ASN A 110 4.54 -7.38 -8.50
N LEU A 111 4.83 -7.76 -7.26
CA LEU A 111 6.16 -7.70 -6.67
C LEU A 111 6.79 -9.11 -6.65
N PRO A 112 8.01 -9.31 -7.18
CA PRO A 112 8.75 -10.56 -6.99
C PRO A 112 8.96 -10.89 -5.51
N TYR A 113 8.94 -12.18 -5.17
CA TYR A 113 9.02 -12.65 -3.79
C TYR A 113 10.35 -12.31 -3.10
N ASP A 114 11.39 -12.08 -3.90
CA ASP A 114 12.78 -11.81 -3.53
C ASP A 114 13.21 -10.36 -3.76
N ALA A 115 12.31 -9.48 -4.21
CA ALA A 115 12.57 -8.08 -4.56
C ALA A 115 13.18 -7.22 -3.42
N LEU A 116 13.15 -7.71 -2.18
CA LEU A 116 13.76 -7.02 -1.04
C LEU A 116 15.26 -7.29 -0.89
N TYR A 117 15.75 -8.44 -1.37
CA TYR A 117 17.09 -8.92 -1.03
C TYR A 117 17.89 -9.46 -2.22
N HIS A 118 17.26 -9.79 -3.34
CA HIS A 118 17.93 -10.12 -4.59
C HIS A 118 17.80 -9.00 -5.62
N LYS A 119 18.77 -8.92 -6.53
CA LYS A 119 18.64 -8.10 -7.73
C LYS A 119 17.58 -8.68 -8.66
N ASP A 120 17.08 -7.84 -9.55
CA ASP A 120 16.13 -8.22 -10.59
C ASP A 120 16.65 -9.44 -11.34
N ASN A 121 15.80 -10.47 -11.44
CA ASN A 121 16.14 -11.74 -12.04
C ASN A 121 14.93 -12.35 -12.75
N GLU A 122 15.20 -13.12 -13.79
CA GLU A 122 14.17 -13.69 -14.65
C GLU A 122 13.19 -14.59 -13.90
N PHE A 123 13.68 -15.34 -12.91
CA PHE A 123 12.85 -16.29 -12.16
C PHE A 123 11.81 -15.56 -11.31
N GLY A 124 12.23 -14.60 -10.47
CA GLY A 124 11.36 -13.78 -9.64
C GLY A 124 10.31 -13.04 -10.48
N ASP A 125 10.74 -12.40 -11.57
CA ASP A 125 9.86 -11.67 -12.49
C ASP A 125 8.86 -12.59 -13.19
N ARG A 126 9.30 -13.79 -13.59
CA ARG A 126 8.42 -14.79 -14.20
C ARG A 126 7.36 -15.26 -13.22
N ILE A 127 7.72 -15.55 -11.96
CA ILE A 127 6.76 -15.97 -10.94
C ILE A 127 5.75 -14.85 -10.67
N ALA A 128 6.21 -13.60 -10.49
CA ALA A 128 5.34 -12.46 -10.25
C ALA A 128 4.34 -12.25 -11.40
N ARG A 129 4.79 -12.37 -12.66
CA ARG A 129 3.91 -12.31 -13.84
C ARG A 129 2.95 -13.50 -13.90
N ASN A 130 3.43 -14.71 -13.65
CA ASN A 130 2.62 -15.93 -13.74
C ASN A 130 1.49 -15.94 -12.71
N GLN A 131 1.70 -15.40 -11.50
CA GLN A 131 0.62 -15.22 -10.53
C GLN A 131 -0.55 -14.43 -11.16
N LEU A 132 -0.27 -13.31 -11.84
CA LEU A 132 -1.31 -12.52 -12.52
C LEU A 132 -1.96 -13.29 -13.68
N LEU A 133 -1.19 -14.05 -14.46
CA LEU A 133 -1.71 -14.86 -15.56
C LEU A 133 -2.62 -15.99 -15.07
N ILE A 134 -2.27 -16.66 -13.98
CA ILE A 134 -3.11 -17.69 -13.34
C ILE A 134 -4.41 -17.07 -12.85
N LEU A 135 -4.34 -15.95 -12.13
CA LEU A 135 -5.53 -15.23 -11.65
C LEU A 135 -6.45 -14.83 -12.81
N LYS A 136 -5.88 -14.40 -13.94
CA LYS A 136 -6.64 -14.02 -15.14
C LYS A 136 -7.25 -15.22 -15.85
N HIS A 137 -6.43 -16.21 -16.22
CA HIS A 137 -6.82 -17.25 -17.18
C HIS A 137 -7.35 -18.53 -16.54
N GLU A 138 -6.89 -18.87 -15.33
CA GLU A 138 -7.25 -20.12 -14.65
C GLU A 138 -8.25 -19.88 -13.51
N SER A 139 -8.15 -18.75 -12.81
CA SER A 139 -9.16 -18.32 -11.83
C SER A 139 -10.30 -17.49 -12.45
N HIS A 140 -10.22 -17.22 -13.75
CA HIS A 140 -11.28 -16.57 -14.54
C HIS A 140 -11.70 -15.18 -14.03
N PHE A 141 -10.76 -14.42 -13.45
CA PHE A 141 -11.04 -13.04 -13.05
C PHE A 141 -11.22 -12.07 -14.23
N ASP A 142 -11.05 -12.53 -15.48
CA ASP A 142 -11.37 -11.77 -16.69
C ASP A 142 -12.83 -11.90 -17.16
N LYS A 143 -13.66 -12.74 -16.51
CA LYS A 143 -15.01 -13.07 -17.01
C LYS A 143 -16.12 -12.14 -16.54
N VAL A 144 -15.93 -11.47 -15.40
CA VAL A 144 -16.93 -10.58 -14.80
C VAL A 144 -16.24 -9.30 -14.35
N ASN A 145 -16.78 -8.15 -14.73
CA ASN A 145 -16.18 -6.85 -14.38
C ASN A 145 -16.30 -6.54 -12.88
N ASN A 146 -17.46 -6.80 -12.28
CA ASN A 146 -17.75 -6.39 -10.91
C ASN A 146 -18.15 -7.55 -9.99
N PRO A 147 -17.30 -8.57 -9.80
CA PRO A 147 -17.63 -9.77 -9.01
C PRO A 147 -17.88 -9.47 -7.52
N ALA A 148 -17.41 -8.33 -7.01
CA ALA A 148 -17.58 -7.91 -5.62
C ALA A 148 -18.83 -7.05 -5.38
N ASP A 149 -19.52 -6.59 -6.43
CA ASP A 149 -20.68 -5.71 -6.31
C ASP A 149 -21.86 -6.43 -5.66
N GLY A 150 -22.58 -5.72 -4.79
CA GLY A 150 -23.74 -6.25 -4.08
C GLY A 150 -23.41 -7.11 -2.86
N SER A 151 -22.12 -7.37 -2.58
CA SER A 151 -21.71 -7.96 -1.32
C SER A 151 -21.94 -6.98 -0.16
N TYR A 152 -22.93 -7.27 0.70
CA TYR A 152 -23.28 -6.41 1.84
C TYR A 152 -22.07 -5.98 2.68
N TYR A 153 -21.13 -6.90 2.90
CA TYR A 153 -19.92 -6.62 3.67
C TYR A 153 -18.99 -5.63 2.95
N ILE A 154 -18.72 -5.84 1.66
CA ILE A 154 -17.82 -4.97 0.89
C ILE A 154 -18.47 -3.60 0.67
N GLU A 155 -19.76 -3.54 0.38
CA GLU A 155 -20.51 -2.28 0.27
C GLU A 155 -20.44 -1.47 1.57
N SER A 156 -20.72 -2.11 2.71
CA SER A 156 -20.66 -1.46 4.01
C SER A 156 -19.26 -0.95 4.35
N LEU A 157 -18.22 -1.77 4.12
CA LEU A 157 -16.84 -1.34 4.32
C LEU A 157 -16.44 -0.19 3.40
N THR A 158 -16.86 -0.24 2.14
CA THR A 158 -16.57 0.80 1.14
C THR A 158 -17.15 2.14 1.60
N ASN A 159 -18.42 2.15 2.02
CA ASN A 159 -19.08 3.36 2.52
C ASN A 159 -18.40 3.89 3.79
N GLN A 160 -18.09 3.03 4.76
CA GLN A 160 -17.42 3.45 5.98
C GLN A 160 -16.02 4.03 5.73
N LEU A 161 -15.25 3.44 4.81
CA LEU A 161 -13.94 3.98 4.43
C LEU A 161 -14.08 5.32 3.70
N ALA A 162 -15.04 5.43 2.78
CA ALA A 162 -15.32 6.65 2.04
C ALA A 162 -15.74 7.80 2.96
N GLU A 163 -16.68 7.56 3.88
CA GLU A 163 -17.13 8.56 4.86
C GLU A 163 -15.98 9.05 5.73
N LYS A 164 -15.23 8.13 6.35
CA LYS A 164 -14.09 8.48 7.23
C LYS A 164 -13.00 9.22 6.47
N ALA A 165 -12.70 8.80 5.24
CA ALA A 165 -11.70 9.46 4.41
C ALA A 165 -12.15 10.86 3.96
N LEU A 166 -13.44 11.03 3.63
CA LEU A 166 -14.00 12.34 3.28
C LEU A 166 -13.97 13.31 4.48
N VAL A 167 -14.25 12.83 5.69
CA VAL A 167 -14.13 13.63 6.92
C VAL A 167 -12.69 14.11 7.11
N LEU A 168 -11.72 13.18 7.00
CA LEU A 168 -10.29 13.54 7.11
C LEU A 168 -9.85 14.49 5.98
N PHE A 169 -10.31 14.28 4.76
CA PHE A 169 -10.04 15.19 3.63
C PHE A 169 -10.57 16.59 3.89
N LYS A 170 -11.81 16.73 4.35
CA LYS A 170 -12.41 18.02 4.69
C LYS A 170 -11.67 18.73 5.82
N ASP A 171 -11.23 17.99 6.83
CA ASP A 171 -10.39 18.52 7.90
C ASP A 171 -9.05 19.04 7.36
N ILE A 172 -8.44 18.33 6.39
CA ILE A 172 -7.21 18.82 5.73
C ILE A 172 -7.43 20.17 5.04
N GLU A 173 -8.49 20.26 4.24
CA GLU A 173 -8.83 21.48 3.50
C GLU A 173 -9.18 22.65 4.44
N ALA A 174 -9.97 22.40 5.49
CA ALA A 174 -10.36 23.41 6.47
C ALA A 174 -9.15 24.01 7.22
N ASN A 175 -8.07 23.24 7.38
CA ASN A 175 -6.84 23.67 8.06
C ASN A 175 -5.80 24.29 7.12
N GLY A 176 -6.17 24.58 5.86
CA GLY A 176 -5.34 25.29 4.89
C GLY A 176 -4.64 24.40 3.86
N GLY A 177 -5.18 23.20 3.63
CA GLY A 177 -4.79 22.33 2.53
C GLY A 177 -3.61 21.41 2.82
N PHE A 178 -3.38 20.47 1.91
CA PHE A 178 -2.40 19.41 2.06
C PHE A 178 -0.97 19.94 2.17
N LEU A 179 -0.57 20.88 1.31
CA LEU A 179 0.82 21.34 1.27
C LEU A 179 1.23 22.14 2.51
N LYS A 180 0.28 22.88 3.11
CA LYS A 180 0.51 23.54 4.39
C LYS A 180 0.76 22.51 5.50
N GLN A 181 -0.12 21.53 5.64
CA GLN A 181 0.03 20.48 6.65
C GLN A 181 1.28 19.62 6.45
N LEU A 182 1.69 19.41 5.20
CA LEU A 182 2.93 18.73 4.87
C LEU A 182 4.15 19.52 5.34
N ASN A 183 4.18 20.83 5.07
CA ASN A 183 5.26 21.73 5.51
C ASN A 183 5.34 21.85 7.03
N GLU A 184 4.19 21.88 7.71
CA GLU A 184 4.11 21.88 9.18
C GLU A 184 4.43 20.52 9.80
N GLY A 185 4.65 19.48 8.99
CA GLY A 185 5.00 18.13 9.46
C GLY A 185 3.84 17.33 10.05
N ILE A 186 2.60 17.82 9.93
CA ILE A 186 1.39 17.18 10.47
C ILE A 186 1.14 15.84 9.79
N ILE A 187 1.20 15.80 8.45
CA ILE A 187 0.98 14.57 7.66
C ILE A 187 1.96 13.48 8.09
N LYS A 188 3.25 13.81 8.17
CA LYS A 188 4.29 12.87 8.61
C LYS A 188 4.03 12.37 10.03
N ARG A 189 3.74 13.27 10.97
CA ARG A 189 3.45 12.90 12.37
C ARG A 189 2.26 11.95 12.46
N LYS A 190 1.18 12.21 11.72
CA LYS A 190 -0.02 11.36 11.71
C LYS A 190 0.22 9.98 11.11
N ILE A 191 1.07 9.89 10.10
CA ILE A 191 1.52 8.59 9.57
C ILE A 191 2.37 7.86 10.61
N GLN A 192 3.29 8.55 11.28
CA GLN A 192 4.12 7.95 12.33
C GLN A 192 3.27 7.43 13.51
N GLU A 193 2.30 8.21 13.99
CA GLU A 193 1.36 7.78 15.03
C GLU A 193 0.60 6.50 14.64
N SER A 194 0.26 6.33 13.35
CA SER A 194 -0.37 5.11 12.84
C SER A 194 0.62 3.96 12.74
N ALA A 195 1.83 4.23 12.25
CA ALA A 195 2.89 3.24 12.10
C ALA A 195 3.35 2.67 13.44
N ASP A 196 3.46 3.51 14.47
CA ASP A 196 3.86 3.12 15.82
C ASP A 196 2.82 2.21 16.46
N LYS A 197 1.52 2.54 16.32
CA LYS A 197 0.42 1.67 16.78
C LYS A 197 0.45 0.31 16.10
N GLU A 198 0.67 0.27 14.78
CA GLU A 198 0.79 -1.00 14.05
C GLU A 198 2.02 -1.80 14.51
N GLN A 199 3.14 -1.13 14.79
CA GLN A 199 4.33 -1.78 15.34
C GLN A 199 4.09 -2.33 16.75
N GLU A 200 3.37 -1.61 17.62
CA GLU A 200 2.98 -2.10 18.95
C GLU A 200 2.10 -3.36 18.87
N LEU A 201 1.15 -3.39 17.92
CA LEU A 201 0.32 -4.58 17.66
C LEU A 201 1.16 -5.75 17.16
N PHE A 202 2.14 -5.49 16.28
CA PHE A 202 3.06 -6.51 15.78
C PHE A 202 3.99 -7.06 16.86
N ASP A 203 4.59 -6.18 17.67
CA ASP A 203 5.51 -6.53 18.76
C ASP A 203 4.79 -7.29 19.88
N SER A 204 3.51 -6.96 20.14
CA SER A 204 2.66 -7.70 21.09
C SER A 204 2.04 -8.99 20.53
N GLY A 205 2.28 -9.31 19.26
CA GLY A 205 1.78 -10.52 18.59
C GLY A 205 0.28 -10.48 18.24
N LYS A 206 -0.37 -9.32 18.34
CA LYS A 206 -1.76 -9.12 17.90
C LYS A 206 -1.87 -9.00 16.39
N GLU A 207 -0.91 -8.32 15.76
CA GLU A 207 -0.75 -8.32 14.30
C GLU A 207 0.22 -9.44 13.93
N ILE A 208 -0.28 -10.45 13.21
CA ILE A 208 0.48 -11.67 12.92
C ILE A 208 1.12 -11.58 11.54
N LEU A 209 2.43 -11.79 11.49
CA LEU A 209 3.18 -11.98 10.25
C LEU A 209 3.85 -13.36 10.26
N LEU A 210 3.21 -14.29 9.53
CA LEU A 210 3.64 -15.68 9.42
C LEU A 210 5.08 -15.80 8.91
N GLY A 211 5.86 -16.72 9.50
CA GLY A 211 7.28 -16.91 9.19
C GLY A 211 8.20 -15.89 9.88
N THR A 212 7.63 -14.87 10.54
CA THR A 212 8.37 -13.83 11.27
C THR A 212 8.05 -13.87 12.77
N ASN A 213 7.01 -13.16 13.23
CA ASN A 213 6.65 -13.14 14.65
C ASN A 213 5.84 -14.38 15.07
N LYS A 214 5.36 -15.16 14.09
CA LYS A 214 4.62 -16.40 14.30
C LYS A 214 5.17 -17.52 13.43
N TYR A 215 5.48 -18.66 14.06
CA TYR A 215 6.09 -19.84 13.44
C TYR A 215 7.39 -19.56 12.64
N PRO A 216 8.38 -18.83 13.19
CA PRO A 216 9.64 -18.61 12.47
C PRO A 216 10.45 -19.89 12.32
N ASN A 217 11.00 -20.13 11.12
CA ASN A 217 11.96 -21.19 10.89
C ASN A 217 13.33 -20.80 11.46
N LYS A 218 13.65 -21.26 12.67
CA LYS A 218 14.91 -20.93 13.37
C LYS A 218 16.18 -21.42 12.66
N LYS A 219 16.08 -22.36 11.71
CA LYS A 219 17.24 -22.93 10.98
C LYS A 219 17.59 -22.17 9.71
N GLU A 220 16.70 -21.29 9.25
CA GLU A 220 16.93 -20.49 8.05
C GLU A 220 17.96 -19.38 8.34
N LEU A 221 18.90 -19.21 7.43
CA LEU A 221 19.93 -18.18 7.46
C LEU A 221 19.79 -17.32 6.20
N MET A 222 19.98 -16.01 6.34
CA MET A 222 19.83 -15.06 5.23
C MET A 222 21.08 -14.26 4.92
N LYS A 223 22.03 -14.14 5.85
CA LYS A 223 23.23 -13.30 5.73
C LYS A 223 23.99 -13.47 4.42
N ASP A 224 24.20 -14.71 3.97
CA ASP A 224 24.94 -15.02 2.74
C ASP A 224 24.09 -14.92 1.46
N ASN A 225 22.77 -14.77 1.58
CA ASN A 225 21.83 -14.67 0.47
C ASN A 225 21.41 -13.22 0.14
N LEU A 226 21.91 -12.22 0.88
CA LEU A 226 21.56 -10.82 0.63
C LEU A 226 22.44 -10.21 -0.47
N GLU A 227 21.87 -9.92 -1.64
CA GLU A 227 22.52 -9.13 -2.69
C GLU A 227 22.21 -7.63 -2.57
N LEU A 228 21.05 -7.30 -2.01
CA LEU A 228 20.60 -5.95 -1.72
C LEU A 228 20.56 -5.72 -0.21
N PHE A 229 20.73 -4.46 0.21
CA PHE A 229 20.54 -4.08 1.60
C PHE A 229 19.04 -3.82 1.86
N PRO A 230 18.34 -4.69 2.62
CA PRO A 230 16.87 -4.72 2.67
C PRO A 230 16.26 -3.78 3.72
N PHE A 231 17.10 -2.91 4.33
CA PHE A 231 16.72 -2.04 5.44
C PHE A 231 16.81 -0.57 5.06
N VAL A 232 16.11 0.26 5.83
CA VAL A 232 16.07 1.70 5.59
C VAL A 232 17.46 2.31 5.75
N LYS A 233 17.98 2.90 4.67
CA LYS A 233 19.24 3.67 4.69
C LYS A 233 18.95 5.12 5.08
N ILE A 234 19.19 5.48 6.33
CA ILE A 234 19.07 6.87 6.78
C ILE A 234 20.35 7.63 6.40
N LYS A 235 20.27 8.43 5.34
CA LYS A 235 21.32 9.42 5.00
C LYS A 235 20.87 10.79 5.49
N PRO A 236 21.47 11.35 6.57
CA PRO A 236 21.06 12.66 7.07
C PRO A 236 21.31 13.72 5.98
N ARG A 237 20.25 14.42 5.59
CA ARG A 237 20.27 15.50 4.61
C ARG A 237 19.37 16.62 5.09
N LYS A 238 19.82 17.87 4.97
CA LYS A 238 18.95 19.03 5.19
C LYS A 238 17.90 19.04 4.09
N THR A 239 16.63 18.97 4.48
CA THR A 239 15.48 18.95 3.57
C THR A 239 14.50 20.02 4.05
N LEU A 240 13.80 20.65 3.10
CA LEU A 240 12.77 21.64 3.44
C LEU A 240 11.57 20.99 4.14
N ILE A 241 11.29 19.75 3.78
CA ILE A 241 10.22 18.93 4.34
C ILE A 241 10.83 17.63 4.82
N SER A 242 10.45 17.23 6.04
CA SER A 242 10.82 15.94 6.58
C SER A 242 10.29 14.79 5.70
N PRO A 243 11.14 13.87 5.21
CA PRO A 243 10.68 12.80 4.35
C PRO A 243 9.79 11.81 5.11
N ILE A 244 8.79 11.28 4.38
CA ILE A 244 8.01 10.11 4.76
C ILE A 244 8.80 8.89 4.27
N ILE A 245 9.20 8.03 5.19
CA ILE A 245 10.14 6.93 4.91
C ILE A 245 9.37 5.61 4.98
N GLU A 246 9.54 4.78 3.97
CA GLU A 246 9.01 3.41 3.98
C GLU A 246 9.73 2.59 5.04
N LYS A 247 8.99 1.79 5.82
CA LYS A 247 9.56 0.91 6.84
C LYS A 247 8.72 -0.36 6.93
N ARG A 248 9.37 -1.52 6.93
CA ARG A 248 8.70 -2.82 7.03
C ARG A 248 8.43 -3.18 8.49
N LEU A 249 7.35 -3.92 8.75
CA LEU A 249 7.01 -4.35 10.12
C LEU A 249 8.07 -5.30 10.71
N ALA A 250 8.58 -6.20 9.88
CA ALA A 250 9.57 -7.21 10.27
C ALA A 250 10.97 -6.64 10.50
N GLU A 251 11.26 -5.41 10.03
CA GLU A 251 12.62 -4.89 9.90
C GLU A 251 13.44 -4.95 11.20
N LYS A 252 12.86 -4.56 12.34
CA LYS A 252 13.56 -4.60 13.63
C LYS A 252 13.96 -6.03 14.02
N MET A 253 13.02 -6.97 13.92
CA MET A 253 13.27 -8.38 14.24
C MET A 253 14.28 -9.02 13.29
N GLU A 254 14.22 -8.67 12.00
CA GLU A 254 15.14 -9.18 10.98
C GLU A 254 16.57 -8.68 11.19
N GLN A 255 16.74 -7.41 11.57
CA GLN A 255 18.05 -6.86 11.93
C GLN A 255 18.65 -7.56 13.16
N GLU A 256 17.84 -7.83 14.18
CA GLU A 256 18.26 -8.58 15.36
C GLU A 256 18.63 -10.02 14.99
N ARG A 257 17.85 -10.67 14.13
CA ARG A 257 18.12 -12.03 13.68
C ARG A 257 19.42 -12.13 12.87
N LEU A 258 19.63 -11.28 11.87
CA LEU A 258 20.86 -11.25 11.05
C LEU A 258 22.12 -11.03 11.89
N LYS A 259 22.05 -10.18 12.93
CA LYS A 259 23.19 -9.95 13.84
C LYS A 259 23.59 -11.21 14.62
N ASN A 260 22.65 -12.12 14.84
CA ASN A 260 22.84 -13.38 15.58
C ASN A 260 23.11 -14.57 14.65
N GLU A 261 23.16 -14.37 13.33
CA GLU A 261 23.58 -15.41 12.39
C GLU A 261 25.11 -15.53 12.40
N ASN A 262 25.56 -16.68 12.93
CA ASN A 262 26.97 -17.08 12.95
C ASN A 262 27.42 -17.46 11.54
#